data_AF-A0A846MCS6-F1
#
_entry.id   AF-A0A846MCS6-F1
#
_cell.length_a   1.000
_cell.length_b   1.000
_cell.length_c   1.000
_cell.angle_alpha   90.00
_cell.angle_beta   90.00
_cell.angle_gamma   90.00
#
_symmetry.space_group_name_H-M   'P 1'
#
loop_
_entity.id
_entity.type
_entity.pdbx_description
1 polymer ?
#
loop_
_entity_poly.entity_id
_entity_poly.type
_entity_poly.pdbx_seq_one_letter_code
_entity_poly.pdbx_strand_id
1 'polypeptide(L)'
;MKIAKIYITTFICLISFVLFTSFPTKAEETFVETVTKTDIYKKQGSTFIKIGTLREKEPLKVLSSLNEKYYTVQFGEQTAYILKENVKPVEKLDNSLFTEKGNKTYFQMYTIKSTPVYYFQGGERKELAIIEKNVPFSMIEENGDFYQIIVAGRKAYIDKNNVHFIFPQNDKSFQVAVKSVPVYYNKSGKFVEVGLLKQGQTFYSKSEYNGQWHVIEFGQLTGYVPKTGIKPITQKITPVSSEPFMYLVKVGKEIDVYNSTSKTRVAIATIQPGQVFAAKKLVGNFYEIVIAGKTAYLSQSAVNEKIDSKGIVNPYQTYTYEQMQRDIQRLQSFYPELVQTQIIGHSVEGRNIYAIKLGKGKREIFVNASHHAREHITTNLVMEMIDTYAFAYGNNQKIDNYSIRKTLDNTSIWFVPMVNPDGVTLVQKGYKAVKNSTLVLKINNGKKDFSAWKANIRGVDLNRQYDAYWKTICCNPGKPWYKNYKGPRPYSEPEAQAMRDFTLAHNFLTTVSYHSSGQIIYWHFHQSKEQAQRDYRLALMLSKKTKYSLVKPEKNPSGGGYKDWFVIQFKRPGFTIEVAPYVGECPVPLTHISHPLDENREDFFVPMSNESLTHKERKGVFHL
;
A
#
# COMPACT_ATOMS: atom_id res chain seq x y z
N MET A 1 42.75 -10.61 27.18
CA MET A 1 43.81 -10.47 26.16
C MET A 1 43.18 -10.69 24.78
N LYS A 2 43.29 -9.70 23.87
CA LYS A 2 42.84 -9.65 22.45
C LYS A 2 41.31 -9.67 22.21
N ILE A 3 40.58 -8.56 21.97
CA ILE A 3 40.60 -7.44 20.99
C ILE A 3 39.92 -7.76 19.64
N ALA A 4 38.88 -6.95 19.33
CA ALA A 4 38.34 -6.48 18.04
C ALA A 4 37.50 -7.46 17.18
N LYS A 5 36.42 -7.07 16.47
CA LYS A 5 35.98 -5.74 15.99
C LYS A 5 34.47 -5.79 15.63
N ILE A 6 33.67 -4.87 16.15
CA ILE A 6 32.29 -4.59 15.72
C ILE A 6 32.36 -3.39 14.76
N TYR A 7 31.78 -3.52 13.55
CA TYR A 7 31.60 -2.42 12.60
C TYR A 7 30.28 -1.69 12.91
N ILE A 8 30.38 -0.50 13.50
CA ILE A 8 29.30 0.49 13.53
C ILE A 8 29.83 1.72 12.78
N THR A 9 29.27 1.97 11.60
CA THR A 9 29.58 3.14 10.79
C THR A 9 28.68 4.29 11.25
N THR A 10 29.12 5.07 12.23
CA THR A 10 28.47 6.33 12.63
C THR A 10 29.08 7.48 11.84
N PHE A 11 28.28 8.11 10.97
CA PHE A 11 28.66 9.32 10.25
C PHE A 11 28.56 10.51 11.22
N ILE A 12 29.67 10.89 11.86
CA ILE A 12 29.78 12.11 12.66
C ILE A 12 30.21 13.24 11.72
N CYS A 13 29.30 14.14 11.41
CA CYS A 13 29.63 15.40 10.75
C CYS A 13 30.12 16.37 11.84
N LEU A 14 31.44 16.55 11.95
CA LEU A 14 32.04 17.58 12.82
C LEU A 14 31.65 18.97 12.31
N ILE A 15 30.79 19.66 13.05
CA ILE A 15 30.68 21.12 12.98
C ILE A 15 31.80 21.67 13.86
N SER A 16 32.90 22.10 13.24
CA SER A 16 33.95 22.84 13.93
C SER A 16 33.50 24.31 14.04
N PHE A 17 33.05 24.71 15.23
CA PHE A 17 32.91 26.13 15.58
C PHE A 17 34.31 26.64 15.94
N VAL A 18 34.93 27.40 15.03
CA VAL A 18 36.12 28.18 15.36
C VAL A 18 35.65 29.59 15.73
N LEU A 19 35.73 29.90 17.03
CA LEU A 19 35.64 31.26 17.55
C LEU A 19 36.94 31.99 17.18
N PHE A 20 36.91 32.85 16.17
CA PHE A 20 37.89 33.92 16.01
C PHE A 20 37.32 35.22 16.58
N THR A 21 37.78 35.60 17.77
CA THR A 21 37.65 36.97 18.27
C THR A 21 38.77 37.81 17.67
N SER A 22 38.47 38.54 16.61
CA SER A 22 39.20 39.74 16.22
C SER A 22 38.18 40.72 15.65
N PHE A 23 37.96 41.84 16.33
CA PHE A 23 37.15 42.93 15.81
C PHE A 23 37.82 43.46 14.53
N PRO A 24 37.18 43.38 13.34
CA PRO A 24 37.69 44.09 12.19
C PRO A 24 37.37 45.58 12.39
N THR A 25 38.39 46.41 12.29
CA THR A 25 38.24 47.82 11.91
C THR A 25 37.32 47.87 10.67
N LYS A 26 36.36 48.79 10.68
CA LYS A 26 35.35 48.98 9.64
C LYS A 26 36.05 49.13 8.28
N ALA A 27 36.11 48.05 7.49
CA ALA A 27 36.62 48.10 6.13
C ALA A 27 35.71 49.06 5.34
N GLU A 28 36.30 50.05 4.66
CA GLU A 28 35.57 50.88 3.72
C GLU A 28 34.84 49.97 2.72
N GLU A 29 33.52 50.08 2.66
CA GLU A 29 32.71 49.24 1.78
C GLU A 29 33.10 49.53 0.33
N THR A 30 33.85 48.61 -0.28
CA THR A 30 34.30 48.77 -1.67
C THR A 30 33.21 48.23 -2.59
N PHE A 31 32.66 49.10 -3.44
CA PHE A 31 31.69 48.72 -4.46
C PHE A 31 32.33 48.78 -5.84
N VAL A 32 31.95 47.83 -6.69
CA VAL A 32 32.41 47.75 -8.07
C VAL A 32 31.22 47.59 -9.01
N GLU A 33 31.39 48.02 -10.25
CA GLU A 33 30.40 47.90 -11.33
C GLU A 33 30.99 47.05 -12.46
N THR A 34 30.20 46.12 -12.98
CA THR A 34 30.59 45.30 -14.14
C THR A 34 30.77 46.17 -15.39
N VAL A 35 31.91 46.08 -16.06
CA VAL A 35 32.16 46.79 -17.33
C VAL A 35 31.67 46.01 -18.56
N THR A 36 31.46 44.70 -18.41
CA THR A 36 30.93 43.80 -19.44
C THR A 36 30.05 42.74 -18.76
N LYS A 37 29.39 41.88 -19.56
CA LYS A 37 28.75 40.67 -19.00
C LYS A 37 29.79 39.85 -18.24
N THR A 38 29.57 39.67 -16.93
CA THR A 38 30.60 39.16 -16.03
C THR A 38 30.19 37.83 -15.45
N ASP A 39 30.98 36.79 -15.72
CA ASP A 39 30.78 35.47 -15.14
C ASP A 39 31.11 35.46 -13.64
N ILE A 40 30.30 34.72 -12.89
CA ILE A 40 30.45 34.49 -11.45
C ILE A 40 30.78 33.02 -11.22
N TYR A 41 31.78 32.78 -10.37
CA TYR A 41 32.30 31.44 -10.11
C TYR A 41 32.14 31.02 -8.65
N LYS A 42 32.01 29.72 -8.40
CA LYS A 42 32.21 29.06 -7.11
C LYS A 42 33.54 28.31 -7.14
N LYS A 43 34.31 28.38 -6.05
CA LYS A 43 35.53 27.58 -5.90
C LYS A 43 35.18 26.17 -5.42
N GLN A 44 35.67 25.15 -6.12
CA GLN A 44 35.58 23.74 -5.73
C GLN A 44 36.99 23.12 -5.80
N GLY A 45 37.61 22.92 -4.64
CA GLY A 45 39.03 22.56 -4.56
C GLY A 45 39.92 23.65 -5.15
N SER A 46 40.71 23.30 -6.17
CA SER A 46 41.55 24.23 -6.93
C SER A 46 40.86 24.85 -8.16
N THR A 47 39.62 24.44 -8.47
CA THR A 47 38.90 24.85 -9.69
C THR A 47 37.82 25.90 -9.42
N PHE A 48 37.51 26.70 -10.43
CA PHE A 48 36.43 27.70 -10.42
C PHE A 48 35.34 27.27 -11.39
N ILE A 49 34.14 27.01 -10.88
CA ILE A 49 32.98 26.56 -11.66
C ILE A 49 32.02 27.73 -11.80
N LYS A 50 31.59 28.02 -13.03
CA LYS A 50 30.62 29.08 -13.31
C LYS A 50 29.28 28.75 -12.65
N ILE A 51 28.74 29.70 -11.89
CA ILE A 51 27.44 29.61 -11.21
C ILE A 51 26.45 30.70 -11.65
N GLY A 52 26.91 31.69 -12.41
CA GLY A 52 26.05 32.71 -12.95
C GLY A 52 26.76 33.68 -13.86
N THR A 53 26.01 34.62 -14.41
CA THR A 53 26.52 35.74 -15.22
C THR A 53 25.75 37.00 -14.87
N LEU A 54 26.42 38.06 -14.44
CA LEU A 54 25.83 39.40 -14.27
C LEU A 54 25.75 40.12 -15.62
N ARG A 55 24.73 40.97 -15.77
CA ARG A 55 24.67 41.92 -16.89
C ARG A 55 25.69 43.04 -16.71
N GLU A 56 25.97 43.76 -17.79
CA GLU A 56 26.86 44.91 -17.80
C GLU A 56 26.22 46.08 -17.03
N LYS A 57 27.06 46.96 -16.45
CA LYS A 57 26.65 48.13 -15.62
C LYS A 57 25.84 47.77 -14.37
N GLU A 58 26.05 46.57 -13.84
CA GLU A 58 25.46 46.18 -12.56
C GLU A 58 26.45 46.45 -11.42
N PRO A 59 26.06 47.25 -10.39
CA PRO A 59 26.87 47.42 -9.19
C PRO A 59 26.73 46.24 -8.23
N LEU A 60 27.82 45.92 -7.52
CA LEU A 60 27.92 44.83 -6.55
C LEU A 60 28.86 45.17 -5.39
N LYS A 61 28.55 44.60 -4.21
CA LYS A 61 29.35 44.74 -2.99
C LYS A 61 30.50 43.72 -3.00
N VAL A 62 31.74 44.20 -2.84
CA VAL A 62 32.91 43.34 -2.63
C VAL A 62 32.97 42.95 -1.16
N LEU A 63 33.13 41.66 -0.88
CA LEU A 63 33.34 41.15 0.48
C LEU A 63 34.83 41.19 0.86
N SER A 64 35.70 40.76 -0.05
CA SER A 64 37.16 40.80 0.12
C SER A 64 37.89 40.61 -1.21
N SER A 65 39.20 40.87 -1.24
CA SER A 65 40.08 40.49 -2.34
C SER A 65 40.70 39.13 -2.05
N LEU A 66 40.50 38.14 -2.92
CA LEU A 66 41.12 36.81 -2.74
C LEU A 66 42.62 36.84 -3.13
N ASN A 67 42.91 37.44 -4.28
CA ASN A 67 44.25 37.59 -4.85
C ASN A 67 44.23 38.71 -5.92
N GLU A 68 45.28 38.85 -6.71
CA GLU A 68 45.35 39.88 -7.77
C GLU A 68 44.29 39.71 -8.85
N LYS A 69 43.74 38.51 -9.04
CA LYS A 69 42.82 38.18 -10.13
C LYS A 69 41.34 38.24 -9.75
N TYR A 70 40.99 37.93 -8.50
CA TYR A 70 39.59 37.77 -8.08
C TYR A 70 39.17 38.67 -6.90
N TYR A 71 37.99 39.27 -7.02
CA TYR A 71 37.20 39.71 -5.87
C TYR A 71 36.28 38.60 -5.38
N THR A 72 35.98 38.59 -4.09
CA THR A 72 34.92 37.78 -3.50
C THR A 72 33.66 38.60 -3.32
N VAL A 73 32.52 38.01 -3.66
CA VAL A 73 31.19 38.64 -3.62
C VAL A 73 30.18 37.66 -3.04
N GLN A 74 29.03 38.16 -2.58
CA GLN A 74 27.92 37.30 -2.18
C GLN A 74 27.07 36.95 -3.41
N PHE A 75 26.85 35.66 -3.71
CA PHE A 75 25.93 35.23 -4.76
C PHE A 75 25.02 34.13 -4.24
N GLY A 76 23.74 34.45 -4.01
CA GLY A 76 22.83 33.59 -3.27
C GLY A 76 23.30 33.42 -1.82
N GLU A 77 23.44 32.17 -1.37
CA GLU A 77 23.86 31.81 0.00
C GLU A 77 25.37 31.57 0.14
N GLN A 78 26.14 31.75 -0.93
CA GLN A 78 27.54 31.37 -0.96
C GLN A 78 28.44 32.53 -1.37
N THR A 79 29.66 32.51 -0.84
CA THR A 79 30.76 33.31 -1.36
C THR A 79 31.09 32.86 -2.78
N ALA A 80 31.16 33.82 -3.68
CA ALA A 80 31.46 33.62 -5.09
C ALA A 80 32.59 34.55 -5.53
N TYR A 81 33.08 34.33 -6.74
CA TYR A 81 34.29 34.97 -7.25
C TYR A 81 34.03 35.59 -8.62
N ILE A 82 34.55 36.79 -8.81
CA ILE A 82 34.50 37.52 -10.08
C ILE A 82 35.89 38.04 -10.45
N LEU A 83 36.16 38.16 -11.74
CA LEU A 83 37.45 38.66 -12.25
C LEU A 83 37.55 40.17 -12.08
N LYS A 84 38.67 40.67 -11.53
CA LYS A 84 38.88 42.11 -11.33
C LYS A 84 38.89 42.90 -12.64
N GLU A 85 39.36 42.30 -13.73
CA GLU A 85 39.40 42.92 -15.06
C GLU A 85 38.02 43.22 -15.64
N ASN A 86 36.97 42.55 -15.15
CA ASN A 86 35.60 42.72 -15.63
C ASN A 86 34.79 43.72 -14.80
N VAL A 87 35.41 44.38 -13.83
CA VAL A 87 34.75 45.36 -12.96
C VAL A 87 35.60 46.60 -12.76
N LYS A 88 34.95 47.73 -12.46
CA LYS A 88 35.61 49.00 -12.09
C LYS A 88 35.05 49.53 -10.76
N PRO A 89 35.82 50.31 -9.98
CA PRO A 89 35.30 50.95 -8.76
C PRO A 89 34.11 51.87 -9.04
N VAL A 90 33.17 51.96 -8.08
CA VAL A 90 32.04 52.90 -8.13
C VAL A 90 32.31 54.08 -7.21
N GLU A 91 32.41 55.28 -7.77
CA GLU A 91 32.70 56.51 -7.01
C GLU A 91 31.49 57.04 -6.21
N LYS A 92 30.26 56.79 -6.70
CA LYS A 92 29.02 57.21 -6.05
C LYS A 92 27.96 56.11 -6.15
N LEU A 93 27.70 55.45 -5.04
CA LEU A 93 26.77 54.33 -4.98
C LEU A 93 25.42 54.73 -4.37
N ASP A 94 24.34 54.28 -4.99
CA ASP A 94 23.03 54.26 -4.36
C ASP A 94 22.92 53.03 -3.42
N ASN A 95 23.18 53.25 -2.13
CA ASN A 95 23.08 52.20 -1.11
C ASN A 95 21.67 51.60 -1.00
N SER A 96 20.62 52.28 -1.49
CA SER A 96 19.24 51.75 -1.44
C SER A 96 19.03 50.52 -2.33
N LEU A 97 19.94 50.26 -3.28
CA LEU A 97 19.91 49.09 -4.14
C LEU A 97 20.24 47.78 -3.39
N PHE A 98 20.98 47.89 -2.28
CA PHE A 98 21.47 46.76 -1.51
C PHE A 98 20.52 46.44 -0.37
N THR A 99 20.40 45.15 -0.04
CA THR A 99 19.57 44.70 1.07
C THR A 99 20.37 43.69 1.88
N GLU A 100 20.46 43.95 3.18
CA GLU A 100 20.97 42.96 4.11
C GLU A 100 19.92 41.88 4.39
N LYS A 101 20.40 40.64 4.47
CA LYS A 101 19.59 39.51 4.85
C LYS A 101 19.30 39.60 6.35
N GLY A 102 18.04 39.68 6.75
CA GLY A 102 17.67 39.70 8.16
C GLY A 102 17.93 38.36 8.87
N ASN A 103 17.84 38.34 10.20
CA ASN A 103 17.97 37.13 11.04
C ASN A 103 16.75 36.19 10.94
N LYS A 104 16.30 35.86 9.74
CA LYS A 104 15.21 34.89 9.49
C LYS A 104 15.76 33.59 8.92
N THR A 105 15.08 32.49 9.19
CA THR A 105 15.32 31.22 8.48
C THR A 105 14.61 31.28 7.14
N TYR A 106 15.34 31.02 6.06
CA TYR A 106 14.82 31.11 4.70
C TYR A 106 14.80 29.72 4.05
N PHE A 107 13.79 29.45 3.24
CA PHE A 107 13.72 28.19 2.50
C PHE A 107 14.77 28.17 1.39
N GLN A 108 15.56 27.10 1.35
CA GLN A 108 16.58 26.91 0.33
C GLN A 108 15.95 26.38 -0.96
N MET A 109 16.47 26.86 -2.09
CA MET A 109 16.04 26.53 -3.44
C MET A 109 17.26 26.32 -4.35
N TYR A 110 17.05 25.73 -5.51
CA TYR A 110 18.01 25.71 -6.62
C TYR A 110 17.30 25.84 -7.97
N THR A 111 18.03 26.32 -8.97
CA THR A 111 17.57 26.46 -10.36
C THR A 111 17.49 25.12 -11.08
N ILE A 112 16.42 24.90 -11.86
CA ILE A 112 16.20 23.68 -12.66
C ILE A 112 17.00 23.72 -13.96
N LYS A 113 17.19 24.93 -14.49
CA LYS A 113 17.91 25.28 -15.70
C LYS A 113 18.55 26.65 -15.51
N SER A 114 19.46 27.06 -16.38
CA SER A 114 19.99 28.42 -16.36
C SER A 114 18.85 29.42 -16.51
N THR A 115 18.68 30.29 -15.51
CA THR A 115 17.45 31.08 -15.32
C THR A 115 17.79 32.55 -15.10
N PRO A 116 17.20 33.47 -15.86
CA PRO A 116 17.35 34.90 -15.64
C PRO A 116 16.65 35.33 -14.34
N VAL A 117 17.25 36.30 -13.66
CA VAL A 117 16.68 36.95 -12.48
C VAL A 117 16.58 38.44 -12.74
N TYR A 118 15.54 39.05 -12.20
CA TYR A 118 15.13 40.40 -12.57
C TYR A 118 15.12 41.35 -11.39
N TYR A 119 15.16 42.64 -11.66
CA TYR A 119 14.77 43.69 -10.73
C TYR A 119 13.79 44.63 -11.44
N PHE A 120 13.09 45.45 -10.66
CA PHE A 120 12.13 46.42 -11.18
C PHE A 120 12.61 47.83 -10.88
N GLN A 121 12.64 48.68 -11.90
CA GLN A 121 13.04 50.09 -11.78
C GLN A 121 12.06 50.94 -12.58
N GLY A 122 11.34 51.86 -11.93
CA GLY A 122 10.31 52.66 -12.59
C GLY A 122 9.14 51.83 -13.16
N GLY A 123 8.90 50.64 -12.63
CA GLY A 123 7.90 49.69 -13.15
C GLY A 123 8.39 48.79 -14.30
N GLU A 124 9.55 49.08 -14.88
CA GLU A 124 10.14 48.23 -15.92
C GLU A 124 10.91 47.05 -15.34
N ARG A 125 10.73 45.87 -15.95
CA ARG A 125 11.47 44.65 -15.61
C ARG A 125 12.81 44.64 -16.32
N LYS A 126 13.90 44.67 -15.56
CA LYS A 126 15.27 44.58 -16.08
C LYS A 126 15.95 43.30 -15.59
N GLU A 127 16.74 42.67 -16.45
CA GLU A 127 17.47 41.46 -16.09
C GLU A 127 18.76 41.81 -15.35
N LEU A 128 18.94 41.27 -14.16
CA LEU A 128 20.14 41.47 -13.32
C LEU A 128 21.24 40.46 -13.65
N ALA A 129 20.86 39.18 -13.70
CA ALA A 129 21.80 38.08 -13.86
C ALA A 129 21.12 36.84 -14.45
N ILE A 130 21.94 35.88 -14.88
CA ILE A 130 21.54 34.49 -15.09
C ILE A 130 22.15 33.67 -13.97
N ILE A 131 21.33 32.88 -13.28
CA ILE A 131 21.78 31.85 -12.33
C ILE A 131 21.85 30.52 -13.08
N GLU A 132 23.02 29.87 -13.09
CA GLU A 132 23.19 28.57 -13.76
C GLU A 132 22.39 27.46 -13.08
N LYS A 133 22.16 26.34 -13.78
CA LYS A 133 21.44 25.17 -13.23
C LYS A 133 22.09 24.63 -11.93
N ASN A 134 21.25 24.16 -11.01
CA ASN A 134 21.64 23.55 -9.73
C ASN A 134 22.41 24.46 -8.77
N VAL A 135 22.28 25.78 -8.92
CA VAL A 135 22.92 26.74 -8.01
C VAL A 135 21.96 27.02 -6.85
N PRO A 136 22.39 26.82 -5.58
CA PRO A 136 21.53 27.03 -4.43
C PRO A 136 21.41 28.50 -4.02
N PHE A 137 20.22 28.91 -3.58
CA PHE A 137 19.91 30.24 -3.06
C PHE A 137 18.72 30.16 -2.09
N SER A 138 18.44 31.24 -1.34
CA SER A 138 17.29 31.29 -0.42
C SER A 138 16.16 32.16 -0.94
N MET A 139 14.93 31.67 -0.77
CA MET A 139 13.72 32.48 -0.90
C MET A 139 13.61 33.46 0.27
N ILE A 140 13.49 34.76 0.00
CA ILE A 140 13.15 35.78 1.01
C ILE A 140 11.65 35.79 1.27
N GLU A 141 10.87 36.02 0.22
CA GLU A 141 9.41 36.13 0.26
C GLU A 141 8.80 35.82 -1.12
N GLU A 142 7.49 35.61 -1.15
CA GLU A 142 6.74 35.39 -2.39
C GLU A 142 6.18 36.70 -2.93
N ASN A 143 6.28 36.90 -4.25
CA ASN A 143 5.74 38.09 -4.92
C ASN A 143 5.13 37.70 -6.28
N GLY A 144 3.81 37.54 -6.33
CA GLY A 144 3.10 37.14 -7.55
C GLY A 144 3.64 35.83 -8.14
N ASP A 145 4.08 35.87 -9.40
CA ASP A 145 4.69 34.75 -10.13
C ASP A 145 6.19 34.57 -9.87
N PHE A 146 6.78 35.37 -8.97
CA PHE A 146 8.19 35.36 -8.65
C PHE A 146 8.47 35.03 -7.18
N TYR A 147 9.66 34.49 -6.91
CA TYR A 147 10.28 34.50 -5.61
C TYR A 147 11.27 35.66 -5.51
N GLN A 148 11.21 36.40 -4.41
CA GLN A 148 12.24 37.39 -4.10
C GLN A 148 13.45 36.68 -3.50
N ILE A 149 14.65 36.97 -4.00
CA ILE A 149 15.92 36.38 -3.61
C ILE A 149 16.99 37.48 -3.48
N ILE A 150 18.16 37.14 -2.97
CA ILE A 150 19.33 38.04 -2.96
C ILE A 150 20.34 37.54 -3.99
N VAL A 151 20.73 38.43 -4.91
CA VAL A 151 21.77 38.18 -5.91
C VAL A 151 22.73 39.36 -5.90
N ALA A 152 24.03 39.11 -5.73
CA ALA A 152 25.05 40.15 -5.63
C ALA A 152 24.76 41.23 -4.56
N GLY A 153 24.12 40.83 -3.45
CA GLY A 153 23.72 41.75 -2.35
C GLY A 153 22.46 42.58 -2.62
N ARG A 154 21.77 42.34 -3.73
CA ARG A 154 20.58 43.10 -4.15
C ARG A 154 19.34 42.21 -4.19
N LYS A 155 18.16 42.83 -4.00
CA LYS A 155 16.87 42.15 -4.23
C LYS A 155 16.72 41.82 -5.71
N ALA A 156 16.40 40.56 -6.00
CA ALA A 156 16.10 40.09 -7.34
C ALA A 156 14.87 39.17 -7.31
N TYR A 157 14.27 38.96 -8.46
CA TYR A 157 13.05 38.18 -8.66
C TYR A 157 13.31 37.04 -9.63
N ILE A 158 12.99 35.82 -9.23
CA ILE A 158 13.14 34.61 -10.06
C ILE A 158 11.79 33.92 -10.25
N ASP A 159 11.52 33.44 -11.46
CA ASP A 159 10.26 32.78 -11.82
C ASP A 159 10.07 31.49 -11.02
N LYS A 160 8.90 31.33 -10.39
CA LYS A 160 8.57 30.18 -9.54
C LYS A 160 8.64 28.83 -10.27
N ASN A 161 8.43 28.80 -11.59
CA ASN A 161 8.44 27.58 -12.40
C ASN A 161 9.85 27.09 -12.73
N ASN A 162 10.87 27.90 -12.50
CA ASN A 162 12.26 27.60 -12.86
C ASN A 162 13.12 27.18 -11.66
N VAL A 163 12.51 26.96 -10.50
CA VAL A 163 13.20 26.62 -9.25
C VAL A 163 12.59 25.40 -8.55
N HIS A 164 13.42 24.71 -7.77
CA HIS A 164 13.02 23.66 -6.86
C HIS A 164 13.34 24.05 -5.43
N PHE A 165 12.44 23.77 -4.49
CA PHE A 165 12.76 23.84 -3.08
C PHE A 165 13.57 22.63 -2.64
N ILE A 166 14.49 22.88 -1.73
CA ILE A 166 15.21 21.86 -0.99
C ILE A 166 14.37 21.54 0.25
N PHE A 167 13.87 20.31 0.29
CA PHE A 167 13.09 19.82 1.43
C PHE A 167 14.05 19.37 2.54
N PRO A 168 13.76 19.70 3.82
CA PRO A 168 14.45 19.11 4.95
C PRO A 168 14.38 17.57 4.92
N GLN A 169 15.40 16.90 5.47
CA GLN A 169 15.34 15.44 5.61
C GLN A 169 14.09 15.04 6.41
N ASN A 170 13.38 14.03 5.90
CA ASN A 170 12.13 13.51 6.47
C ASN A 170 10.96 14.49 6.48
N ASP A 171 10.97 15.54 5.65
CA ASP A 171 9.78 16.36 5.46
C ASP A 171 8.69 15.52 4.77
N LYS A 172 7.51 15.50 5.38
CA LYS A 172 6.34 14.74 4.93
C LYS A 172 5.19 15.65 4.55
N SER A 173 5.43 16.94 4.40
CA SER A 173 4.37 17.90 4.10
C SER A 173 4.86 18.93 3.10
N PHE A 174 3.98 19.32 2.18
CA PHE A 174 4.28 20.35 1.20
C PHE A 174 3.05 21.21 0.92
N GLN A 175 3.28 22.41 0.38
CA GLN A 175 2.25 23.29 -0.16
C GLN A 175 2.43 23.47 -1.66
N VAL A 176 1.33 23.48 -2.41
CA VAL A 176 1.35 23.82 -3.83
C VAL A 176 1.59 25.33 -3.99
N ALA A 177 2.68 25.70 -4.67
CA ALA A 177 3.11 27.08 -4.79
C ALA A 177 2.69 27.75 -6.12
N VAL A 178 2.46 26.96 -7.16
CA VAL A 178 1.96 27.40 -8.48
C VAL A 178 0.47 27.13 -8.63
N LYS A 179 -0.16 27.62 -9.71
CA LYS A 179 -1.61 27.49 -9.97
C LYS A 179 -2.14 26.07 -9.77
N SER A 180 -1.42 25.09 -10.32
CA SER A 180 -1.69 23.67 -10.09
C SER A 180 -0.47 22.82 -10.35
N VAL A 181 -0.37 21.67 -9.67
CA VAL A 181 0.70 20.69 -9.88
C VAL A 181 0.08 19.34 -10.23
N PRO A 182 0.51 18.66 -11.31
CA PRO A 182 -0.02 17.37 -11.68
C PRO A 182 0.32 16.26 -10.70
N VAL A 183 -0.62 15.33 -10.54
CA VAL A 183 -0.44 14.05 -9.87
C VAL A 183 -0.37 12.98 -10.94
N TYR A 184 0.68 12.19 -10.93
CA TYR A 184 0.87 11.09 -11.88
C TYR A 184 0.71 9.72 -11.22
N TYR A 185 0.27 8.75 -12.00
CA TYR A 185 0.35 7.33 -11.68
C TYR A 185 1.37 6.65 -12.58
N ASN A 186 2.26 5.84 -11.99
CA ASN A 186 3.25 5.08 -12.74
C ASN A 186 2.64 3.77 -13.27
N LYS A 187 2.25 3.77 -14.55
CA LYS A 187 1.75 2.59 -15.26
C LYS A 187 2.90 1.90 -15.98
N SER A 188 3.56 0.95 -15.31
CA SER A 188 4.66 0.15 -15.88
C SER A 188 5.80 0.98 -16.48
N GLY A 189 6.23 2.02 -15.76
CA GLY A 189 7.30 2.93 -16.17
C GLY A 189 6.81 4.21 -16.85
N LYS A 190 5.55 4.27 -17.29
CA LYS A 190 4.96 5.48 -17.90
C LYS A 190 4.13 6.26 -16.86
N PHE A 191 4.52 7.50 -16.60
CA PHE A 191 3.75 8.41 -15.76
C PHE A 191 2.56 8.97 -16.53
N VAL A 192 1.35 8.68 -16.05
CA VAL A 192 0.07 9.14 -16.62
C VAL A 192 -0.58 10.09 -15.63
N GLU A 193 -1.01 11.26 -16.08
CA GLU A 193 -1.69 12.22 -15.21
C GLU A 193 -3.04 11.68 -14.75
N VAL A 194 -3.31 11.78 -13.45
CA VAL A 194 -4.55 11.29 -12.81
C VAL A 194 -5.28 12.39 -12.03
N GLY A 195 -4.69 13.57 -11.91
CA GLY A 195 -5.29 14.72 -11.24
C GLY A 195 -4.34 15.91 -11.14
N LEU A 196 -4.84 16.98 -10.54
CA LEU A 196 -4.11 18.23 -10.30
C LEU A 196 -4.29 18.64 -8.84
N LEU A 197 -3.24 19.04 -8.14
CA LEU A 197 -3.32 19.69 -6.83
C LEU A 197 -3.37 21.21 -7.03
N LYS A 198 -4.23 21.93 -6.29
CA LYS A 198 -4.45 23.38 -6.49
C LYS A 198 -3.56 24.24 -5.61
N GLN A 199 -3.24 25.45 -6.08
CA GLN A 199 -2.41 26.43 -5.38
C GLN A 199 -2.84 26.68 -3.93
N GLY A 200 -1.87 26.89 -3.05
CA GLY A 200 -2.07 27.22 -1.64
C GLY A 200 -2.47 26.03 -0.77
N GLN A 201 -2.80 24.88 -1.37
CA GLN A 201 -3.21 23.69 -0.63
C GLN A 201 -2.00 22.91 -0.12
N THR A 202 -2.13 22.40 1.11
CA THR A 202 -1.13 21.56 1.77
C THR A 202 -1.52 20.08 1.74
N PHE A 203 -0.53 19.21 1.57
CA PHE A 203 -0.72 17.77 1.44
C PHE A 203 0.38 16.96 2.14
N TYR A 204 0.01 15.75 2.57
CA TYR A 204 0.91 14.83 3.24
C TYR A 204 1.57 13.88 2.25
N SER A 205 2.89 13.79 2.33
CA SER A 205 3.70 12.87 1.56
C SER A 205 4.03 11.61 2.37
N LYS A 206 3.83 10.44 1.78
CA LYS A 206 4.19 9.15 2.38
C LYS A 206 5.69 8.91 2.33
N SER A 207 6.32 9.29 1.22
CA SER A 207 7.73 9.04 0.92
C SER A 207 8.19 9.90 -0.26
N GLU A 208 9.48 9.83 -0.57
CA GLU A 208 10.05 10.44 -1.77
C GLU A 208 10.43 9.37 -2.81
N TYR A 209 10.42 9.75 -4.09
CA TYR A 209 10.87 8.88 -5.18
C TYR A 209 11.94 9.58 -6.01
N ASN A 210 13.13 8.96 -6.08
CA ASN A 210 14.32 9.43 -6.80
C ASN A 210 14.71 10.90 -6.55
N GLY A 211 14.37 11.44 -5.37
CA GLY A 211 14.65 12.83 -4.98
C GLY A 211 13.88 13.91 -5.76
N GLN A 212 13.14 13.55 -6.81
CA GLN A 212 12.40 14.49 -7.69
C GLN A 212 10.91 14.53 -7.42
N TRP A 213 10.35 13.53 -6.73
CA TRP A 213 8.92 13.37 -6.55
C TRP A 213 8.57 13.19 -5.08
N HIS A 214 7.47 13.79 -4.66
CA HIS A 214 6.73 13.34 -3.48
C HIS A 214 5.76 12.24 -3.88
N VAL A 215 5.69 11.20 -3.05
CA VAL A 215 4.72 10.12 -3.17
C VAL A 215 3.57 10.41 -2.22
N ILE A 216 2.35 10.38 -2.74
CA ILE A 216 1.11 10.64 -2.01
C ILE A 216 0.10 9.52 -2.21
N GLU A 217 -0.91 9.48 -1.35
CA GLU A 217 -2.12 8.69 -1.57
C GLU A 217 -3.12 9.52 -2.37
N PHE A 218 -3.53 9.02 -3.53
CA PHE A 218 -4.50 9.69 -4.41
C PHE A 218 -5.58 8.69 -4.82
N GLY A 219 -6.59 8.55 -3.96
CA GLY A 219 -7.57 7.48 -4.07
C GLY A 219 -6.90 6.13 -3.86
N GLN A 220 -7.22 5.15 -4.70
CA GLN A 220 -6.56 3.83 -4.68
C GLN A 220 -5.18 3.82 -5.34
N LEU A 221 -4.71 4.94 -5.88
CA LEU A 221 -3.41 5.02 -6.55
C LEU A 221 -2.32 5.58 -5.65
N THR A 222 -1.10 5.09 -5.89
CA THR A 222 0.12 5.78 -5.47
C THR A 222 0.36 6.93 -6.44
N GLY A 223 0.12 8.16 -5.97
CA GLY A 223 0.31 9.38 -6.74
C GLY A 223 1.74 9.91 -6.62
N TYR A 224 2.30 10.38 -7.73
CA TYR A 224 3.61 10.98 -7.83
C TYR A 224 3.44 12.45 -8.17
N VAL A 225 3.88 13.33 -7.27
CA VAL A 225 3.80 14.78 -7.39
C VAL A 225 5.21 15.31 -7.61
N PRO A 226 5.47 16.02 -8.72
CA PRO A 226 6.81 16.53 -8.96
C PRO A 226 7.15 17.61 -7.92
N LYS A 227 8.42 17.65 -7.49
CA LYS A 227 8.91 18.72 -6.61
C LYS A 227 8.97 20.09 -7.31
N THR A 228 8.69 20.17 -8.61
CA THR A 228 8.48 21.45 -9.32
C THR A 228 7.13 22.05 -8.91
N GLY A 229 7.13 23.31 -8.48
CA GLY A 229 5.89 24.03 -8.18
C GLY A 229 5.27 23.74 -6.81
N ILE A 230 5.98 23.05 -5.92
CA ILE A 230 5.61 22.87 -4.52
C ILE A 230 6.73 23.39 -3.61
N LYS A 231 6.39 23.70 -2.35
CA LYS A 231 7.34 24.19 -1.34
C LYS A 231 7.15 23.47 0.01
N PRO A 232 8.21 23.33 0.83
CA PRO A 232 8.09 22.84 2.19
C PRO A 232 7.26 23.78 3.06
N ILE A 233 6.70 23.24 4.15
CA ILE A 233 5.97 24.01 5.15
C ILE A 233 6.57 23.80 6.54
N THR A 234 6.60 24.85 7.35
CA THR A 234 7.09 24.77 8.74
C THR A 234 6.09 24.09 9.67
N GLN A 235 4.79 24.30 9.44
CA GLN A 235 3.74 23.67 10.21
C GLN A 235 3.46 22.26 9.67
N LYS A 236 3.88 21.24 10.42
CA LYS A 236 3.56 19.84 10.09
C LYS A 236 2.04 19.63 10.13
N ILE A 237 1.50 18.99 9.10
CA ILE A 237 0.10 18.57 9.08
C ILE A 237 -0.03 17.12 9.58
N THR A 238 -1.05 16.88 10.39
CA THR A 238 -1.42 15.52 10.80
C THR A 238 -2.38 14.95 9.77
N PRO A 239 -2.09 13.81 9.14
CA PRO A 239 -3.00 13.20 8.18
C PRO A 239 -4.29 12.79 8.91
N VAL A 240 -5.43 12.99 8.24
CA VAL A 240 -6.74 12.55 8.74
C VAL A 240 -6.72 11.03 8.97
N SER A 241 -7.15 10.60 10.15
CA SER A 241 -7.24 9.18 10.56
C SER A 241 -8.07 8.33 9.59
N SER A 242 -7.66 7.07 9.45
CA SER A 242 -8.29 5.99 8.68
C SER A 242 -9.57 5.48 9.36
N GLU A 243 -10.56 6.35 9.52
CA GLU A 243 -11.92 5.87 9.75
C GLU A 243 -12.35 4.93 8.61
N PRO A 244 -13.17 3.90 8.89
CA PRO A 244 -13.65 2.98 7.87
C PRO A 244 -14.35 3.75 6.75
N PHE A 245 -13.99 3.43 5.51
CA PHE A 245 -14.66 4.00 4.34
C PHE A 245 -15.98 3.26 4.10
N MET A 246 -17.05 4.02 3.90
CA MET A 246 -18.39 3.47 3.66
C MET A 246 -18.64 3.15 2.19
N TYR A 247 -17.95 3.85 1.28
CA TYR A 247 -18.14 3.68 -0.17
C TYR A 247 -16.81 3.64 -0.92
N LEU A 248 -16.77 2.93 -2.04
CA LEU A 248 -15.83 3.20 -3.12
C LEU A 248 -16.60 3.90 -4.24
N VAL A 249 -16.10 5.06 -4.68
CA VAL A 249 -16.73 5.87 -5.72
C VAL A 249 -15.77 6.05 -6.88
N LYS A 250 -16.24 5.74 -8.08
CA LYS A 250 -15.51 5.93 -9.32
C LYS A 250 -15.94 7.23 -9.98
N VAL A 251 -14.97 8.08 -10.27
CA VAL A 251 -15.19 9.35 -10.94
C VAL A 251 -15.41 9.10 -12.43
N GLY A 252 -16.55 9.54 -12.96
CA GLY A 252 -16.93 9.37 -14.37
C GLY A 252 -16.53 10.52 -15.28
N LYS A 253 -16.26 11.70 -14.73
CA LYS A 253 -15.86 12.91 -15.46
C LYS A 253 -14.86 13.73 -14.65
N GLU A 254 -14.04 14.53 -15.33
CA GLU A 254 -13.12 15.44 -14.64
C GLU A 254 -13.90 16.36 -13.69
N ILE A 255 -13.39 16.50 -12.45
CA ILE A 255 -14.10 17.25 -11.43
C ILE A 255 -13.14 17.86 -10.39
N ASP A 256 -13.39 19.11 -10.02
CA ASP A 256 -12.76 19.72 -8.86
C ASP A 256 -13.41 19.21 -7.57
N VAL A 257 -12.59 18.87 -6.58
CA VAL A 257 -13.01 18.55 -5.21
C VAL A 257 -12.67 19.69 -4.27
N TYR A 258 -13.42 19.81 -3.18
CA TYR A 258 -13.41 21.02 -2.35
C TYR A 258 -13.12 20.73 -0.88
N ASN A 259 -12.71 21.76 -0.14
CA ASN A 259 -12.45 21.68 1.30
C ASN A 259 -13.72 21.66 2.17
N SER A 260 -14.87 22.06 1.62
CA SER A 260 -16.17 22.08 2.30
C SER A 260 -17.32 21.83 1.32
N THR A 261 -18.50 21.56 1.86
CA THR A 261 -19.75 21.48 1.10
C THR A 261 -20.47 22.83 0.96
N SER A 262 -19.90 23.92 1.50
CA SER A 262 -20.53 25.25 1.51
C SER A 262 -20.48 25.94 0.14
N LYS A 263 -21.24 27.03 -0.03
CA LYS A 263 -21.19 27.86 -1.25
C LYS A 263 -19.85 28.57 -1.46
N THR A 264 -19.13 28.86 -0.38
CA THR A 264 -17.84 29.58 -0.35
C THR A 264 -16.64 28.63 -0.34
N ARG A 265 -16.83 27.41 -0.84
CA ARG A 265 -15.83 26.34 -0.86
C ARG A 265 -14.62 26.68 -1.75
N VAL A 266 -13.47 26.13 -1.39
CA VAL A 266 -12.20 26.29 -2.12
C VAL A 266 -11.81 24.95 -2.75
N ALA A 267 -11.49 24.97 -4.04
CA ALA A 267 -11.03 23.78 -4.75
C ALA A 267 -9.67 23.33 -4.21
N ILE A 268 -9.54 22.04 -3.89
CA ILE A 268 -8.30 21.47 -3.35
C ILE A 268 -7.50 20.71 -4.41
N ALA A 269 -8.20 20.03 -5.32
CA ALA A 269 -7.63 19.19 -6.36
C ALA A 269 -8.64 18.99 -7.48
N THR A 270 -8.16 18.63 -8.67
CA THR A 270 -8.94 18.09 -9.78
C THR A 270 -8.68 16.60 -9.86
N ILE A 271 -9.74 15.81 -10.06
CA ILE A 271 -9.66 14.37 -10.26
C ILE A 271 -10.03 14.07 -11.70
N GLN A 272 -9.18 13.30 -12.39
CA GLN A 272 -9.46 12.84 -13.75
C GLN A 272 -10.50 11.69 -13.77
N PRO A 273 -11.17 11.41 -14.90
CA PRO A 273 -12.06 10.26 -15.01
C PRO A 273 -11.36 8.92 -14.73
N GLY A 274 -12.13 7.94 -14.25
CA GLY A 274 -11.69 6.58 -13.98
C GLY A 274 -11.04 6.37 -12.60
N GLN A 275 -10.73 7.44 -11.86
CA GLN A 275 -10.14 7.33 -10.54
C GLN A 275 -11.15 6.83 -9.51
N VAL A 276 -10.70 5.95 -8.61
CA VAL A 276 -11.52 5.38 -7.54
C VAL A 276 -11.06 5.91 -6.20
N PHE A 277 -12.00 6.47 -5.44
CA PHE A 277 -11.75 7.02 -4.11
C PHE A 277 -12.58 6.28 -3.08
N ALA A 278 -11.97 6.02 -1.93
CA ALA A 278 -12.71 5.57 -0.75
C ALA A 278 -13.34 6.80 -0.08
N ALA A 279 -14.65 6.72 0.20
CA ALA A 279 -15.44 7.78 0.79
C ALA A 279 -15.96 7.36 2.16
N LYS A 280 -15.81 8.23 3.15
CA LYS A 280 -16.21 8.01 4.54
C LYS A 280 -17.72 8.06 4.72
N LYS A 281 -18.38 9.04 4.09
CA LYS A 281 -19.82 9.26 4.19
C LYS A 281 -20.30 10.14 3.04
N LEU A 282 -21.62 10.17 2.86
CA LEU A 282 -22.31 11.12 1.98
C LEU A 282 -22.83 12.27 2.84
N VAL A 283 -22.44 13.51 2.51
CA VAL A 283 -22.85 14.74 3.20
C VAL A 283 -23.58 15.62 2.18
N GLY A 284 -24.92 15.63 2.24
CA GLY A 284 -25.75 16.20 1.18
C GLY A 284 -25.46 15.50 -0.15
N ASN A 285 -25.04 16.25 -1.17
CA ASN A 285 -24.69 15.73 -2.49
C ASN A 285 -23.18 15.51 -2.69
N PHE A 286 -22.41 15.36 -1.61
CA PHE A 286 -20.96 15.21 -1.65
C PHE A 286 -20.47 13.98 -0.88
N TYR A 287 -19.60 13.20 -1.51
CA TYR A 287 -18.82 12.17 -0.85
C TYR A 287 -17.64 12.81 -0.13
N GLU A 288 -17.49 12.54 1.17
CA GLU A 288 -16.31 12.90 1.94
C GLU A 288 -15.20 11.89 1.66
N ILE A 289 -14.18 12.29 0.91
CA ILE A 289 -13.01 11.47 0.54
C ILE A 289 -11.75 12.02 1.21
N VAL A 290 -10.64 11.29 1.09
CA VAL A 290 -9.32 11.76 1.54
C VAL A 290 -8.35 11.80 0.36
N ILE A 291 -7.63 12.91 0.20
CA ILE A 291 -6.53 13.07 -0.75
C ILE A 291 -5.29 13.46 0.02
N ALA A 292 -4.25 12.62 -0.03
CA ALA A 292 -2.96 12.87 0.60
C ALA A 292 -3.07 13.39 2.05
N GLY A 293 -3.85 12.69 2.87
CA GLY A 293 -4.08 13.03 4.28
C GLY A 293 -5.04 14.18 4.55
N LYS A 294 -5.68 14.76 3.52
CA LYS A 294 -6.62 15.89 3.63
C LYS A 294 -8.04 15.48 3.24
N THR A 295 -9.02 15.87 4.05
CA THR A 295 -10.45 15.69 3.72
C THR A 295 -10.84 16.53 2.51
N ALA A 296 -11.60 15.94 1.60
CA ALA A 296 -12.16 16.58 0.41
C ALA A 296 -13.60 16.16 0.18
N TYR A 297 -14.35 17.00 -0.54
CA TYR A 297 -15.74 16.76 -0.90
C TYR A 297 -15.89 16.63 -2.41
N LEU A 298 -16.25 15.42 -2.86
CA LEU A 298 -16.48 15.05 -4.26
C LEU A 298 -17.98 15.04 -4.55
N SER A 299 -18.42 15.79 -5.57
CA SER A 299 -19.84 15.83 -5.94
C SER A 299 -20.32 14.46 -6.44
N GLN A 300 -21.46 14.01 -5.93
CA GLN A 300 -22.12 12.78 -6.36
C GLN A 300 -22.44 12.77 -7.86
N SER A 301 -22.75 13.94 -8.44
CA SER A 301 -23.03 14.09 -9.88
C SER A 301 -21.86 13.77 -10.81
N ALA A 302 -20.64 13.63 -10.27
CA ALA A 302 -19.45 13.23 -11.02
C ALA A 302 -19.11 11.74 -10.86
N VAL A 303 -19.85 11.01 -10.02
CA VAL A 303 -19.65 9.59 -9.76
C VAL A 303 -20.54 8.76 -10.69
N ASN A 304 -19.96 7.79 -11.39
CA ASN A 304 -20.70 6.88 -12.28
C ASN A 304 -20.80 5.44 -11.77
N GLU A 305 -19.99 5.08 -10.77
CA GLU A 305 -20.04 3.78 -10.09
C GLU A 305 -19.82 3.99 -8.60
N LYS A 306 -20.68 3.38 -7.78
CA LYS A 306 -20.60 3.42 -6.32
C LYS A 306 -20.74 2.00 -5.81
N ILE A 307 -19.81 1.59 -4.96
CA ILE A 307 -19.83 0.30 -4.26
C ILE A 307 -19.95 0.59 -2.77
N ASP A 308 -20.85 -0.11 -2.09
CA ASP A 308 -21.00 -0.04 -0.64
C ASP A 308 -19.97 -0.94 0.05
N SER A 309 -19.48 -0.49 1.21
CA SER A 309 -18.59 -1.28 2.07
C SER A 309 -19.27 -2.51 2.68
N LYS A 310 -20.61 -2.53 2.69
CA LYS A 310 -21.41 -3.68 3.09
C LYS A 310 -21.75 -4.51 1.85
N GLY A 311 -21.46 -5.81 1.89
CA GLY A 311 -21.81 -6.73 0.82
C GLY A 311 -20.94 -6.56 -0.42
N ILE A 312 -19.64 -6.33 -0.21
CA ILE A 312 -18.64 -6.33 -1.29
C ILE A 312 -18.65 -7.70 -1.98
N VAL A 313 -18.78 -8.76 -1.19
CA VAL A 313 -18.95 -10.12 -1.67
C VAL A 313 -20.44 -10.40 -1.78
N ASN A 314 -20.89 -10.76 -2.99
CA ASN A 314 -22.20 -11.39 -3.18
C ASN A 314 -22.01 -12.92 -3.20
N PRO A 315 -22.36 -13.63 -2.12
CA PRO A 315 -22.20 -15.08 -2.05
C PRO A 315 -23.34 -15.82 -2.76
N TYR A 316 -24.44 -15.17 -3.16
CA TYR A 316 -25.66 -15.81 -3.69
C TYR A 316 -25.63 -16.10 -5.19
N GLN A 317 -24.43 -16.29 -5.74
CA GLN A 317 -24.20 -16.50 -7.17
C GLN A 317 -23.10 -17.54 -7.40
N THR A 318 -22.99 -18.03 -8.63
CA THR A 318 -21.82 -18.80 -9.04
C THR A 318 -20.57 -17.94 -8.87
N TYR A 319 -19.75 -18.26 -7.88
CA TYR A 319 -18.61 -17.46 -7.50
C TYR A 319 -17.37 -17.96 -8.25
N THR A 320 -17.07 -17.26 -9.35
CA THR A 320 -15.96 -17.63 -10.24
C THR A 320 -14.60 -17.19 -9.68
N TYR A 321 -13.52 -17.80 -10.18
CA TYR A 321 -12.16 -17.37 -9.86
C TYR A 321 -11.94 -15.86 -10.17
N GLU A 322 -12.48 -15.37 -11.28
CA GLU A 322 -12.36 -13.95 -11.63
C GLU A 322 -13.20 -13.04 -10.71
N GLN A 323 -14.36 -13.50 -10.23
CA GLN A 323 -15.15 -12.78 -9.23
C GLN A 323 -14.40 -12.70 -7.90
N MET A 324 -13.81 -13.81 -7.45
CA MET A 324 -12.95 -13.85 -6.26
C MET A 324 -11.81 -12.83 -6.37
N GLN A 325 -11.08 -12.80 -7.49
CA GLN A 325 -10.01 -11.82 -7.70
C GLN A 325 -10.50 -10.37 -7.60
N ARG A 326 -11.65 -10.06 -8.18
CA ARG A 326 -12.25 -8.71 -8.11
C ARG A 326 -12.61 -8.34 -6.67
N ASP A 327 -13.25 -9.23 -5.92
CA ASP A 327 -13.69 -8.91 -4.57
C ASP A 327 -12.52 -8.85 -3.58
N ILE A 328 -11.47 -9.66 -3.78
CA ILE A 328 -10.21 -9.52 -3.05
C ILE A 328 -9.65 -8.10 -3.19
N GLN A 329 -9.57 -7.58 -4.42
CA GLN A 329 -9.07 -6.22 -4.66
C GLN A 329 -9.93 -5.14 -4.01
N ARG A 330 -11.26 -5.31 -4.04
CA ARG A 330 -12.21 -4.40 -3.38
C ARG A 330 -12.06 -4.42 -1.86
N LEU A 331 -11.98 -5.61 -1.26
CA LEU A 331 -11.76 -5.78 0.18
C LEU A 331 -10.46 -5.12 0.64
N GLN A 332 -9.35 -5.31 -0.10
CA GLN A 332 -8.09 -4.61 0.17
C GLN A 332 -8.22 -3.10 0.06
N SER A 333 -9.06 -2.61 -0.86
CA SER A 333 -9.25 -1.18 -1.06
C SER A 333 -10.06 -0.52 0.05
N PHE A 334 -11.10 -1.20 0.55
CA PHE A 334 -11.90 -0.71 1.67
C PHE A 334 -11.18 -0.86 3.01
N TYR A 335 -10.35 -1.90 3.17
CA TYR A 335 -9.73 -2.28 4.43
C TYR A 335 -8.21 -2.51 4.31
N PRO A 336 -7.42 -1.54 3.79
CA PRO A 336 -6.01 -1.76 3.43
C PRO A 336 -5.08 -2.11 4.60
N GLU A 337 -5.44 -1.70 5.83
CA GLU A 337 -4.67 -2.06 7.03
C GLU A 337 -5.08 -3.41 7.64
N LEU A 338 -6.21 -3.97 7.20
CA LEU A 338 -6.81 -5.16 7.80
C LEU A 338 -6.73 -6.36 6.85
N VAL A 339 -6.91 -6.14 5.55
CA VAL A 339 -6.92 -7.16 4.50
C VAL A 339 -5.63 -7.08 3.71
N GLN A 340 -4.80 -8.12 3.81
CA GLN A 340 -3.57 -8.27 3.04
C GLN A 340 -3.65 -9.54 2.20
N THR A 341 -2.99 -9.56 1.04
CA THR A 341 -3.03 -10.71 0.14
C THR A 341 -1.63 -11.09 -0.31
N GLN A 342 -1.44 -12.37 -0.55
CA GLN A 342 -0.23 -12.90 -1.16
C GLN A 342 -0.57 -14.05 -2.09
N ILE A 343 0.27 -14.24 -3.10
CA ILE A 343 0.21 -15.39 -3.99
C ILE A 343 1.13 -16.46 -3.38
N ILE A 344 0.56 -17.58 -2.96
CA ILE A 344 1.30 -18.66 -2.29
C ILE A 344 1.78 -19.76 -3.26
N GLY A 345 1.37 -19.65 -4.53
CA GLY A 345 1.74 -20.56 -5.60
C GLY A 345 0.82 -20.42 -6.79
N HIS A 346 0.95 -21.34 -7.73
CA HIS A 346 0.13 -21.41 -8.93
C HIS A 346 -0.47 -22.80 -9.10
N SER A 347 -1.67 -22.87 -9.67
CA SER A 347 -2.28 -24.13 -10.10
C SER A 347 -1.55 -24.73 -11.30
N VAL A 348 -1.92 -25.95 -11.68
CA VAL A 348 -1.38 -26.61 -12.88
C VAL A 348 -1.51 -25.74 -14.15
N GLU A 349 -2.61 -25.02 -14.32
CA GLU A 349 -2.81 -24.11 -15.46
C GLU A 349 -2.25 -22.70 -15.22
N GLY A 350 -1.57 -22.45 -14.10
CA GLY A 350 -0.91 -21.18 -13.81
C GLY A 350 -1.81 -20.11 -13.18
N ARG A 351 -3.00 -20.45 -12.69
CA ARG A 351 -3.83 -19.52 -11.92
C ARG A 351 -3.20 -19.29 -10.55
N ASN A 352 -3.22 -18.06 -10.04
CA ASN A 352 -2.69 -17.74 -8.73
C ASN A 352 -3.52 -18.41 -7.63
N ILE A 353 -2.85 -18.95 -6.62
CA ILE A 353 -3.47 -19.38 -5.38
C ILE A 353 -3.29 -18.26 -4.37
N TYR A 354 -4.40 -17.62 -4.00
CA TYR A 354 -4.39 -16.47 -3.10
C TYR A 354 -4.53 -16.91 -1.65
N ALA A 355 -3.65 -16.41 -0.78
CA ALA A 355 -3.86 -16.36 0.65
C ALA A 355 -4.23 -14.93 1.07
N ILE A 356 -5.30 -14.79 1.84
CA ILE A 356 -5.86 -13.53 2.31
C ILE A 356 -5.73 -13.49 3.83
N LYS A 357 -4.95 -12.54 4.35
CA LYS A 357 -4.88 -12.24 5.77
C LYS A 357 -5.97 -11.24 6.14
N LEU A 358 -6.74 -11.54 7.18
CA LEU A 358 -7.67 -10.62 7.81
C LEU A 358 -7.28 -10.42 9.28
N GLY A 359 -6.89 -9.21 9.65
CA GLY A 359 -6.52 -8.86 11.03
C GLY A 359 -5.06 -8.41 11.18
N LYS A 360 -4.77 -7.75 12.30
CA LYS A 360 -3.49 -7.14 12.65
C LYS A 360 -2.69 -7.95 13.69
N GLY A 361 -3.30 -9.00 14.24
CA GLY A 361 -2.73 -9.82 15.29
C GLY A 361 -1.49 -10.63 14.92
N LYS A 362 -0.72 -11.01 15.95
CA LYS A 362 0.41 -11.95 15.81
C LYS A 362 -0.02 -13.42 15.90
N ARG A 363 -1.19 -13.69 16.47
CA ARG A 363 -1.75 -15.04 16.57
C ARG A 363 -2.44 -15.37 15.27
N GLU A 364 -2.16 -16.53 14.70
CA GLU A 364 -2.66 -16.86 13.39
C GLU A 364 -3.53 -18.13 13.43
N ILE A 365 -4.63 -18.10 12.70
CA ILE A 365 -5.47 -19.27 12.43
C ILE A 365 -5.61 -19.41 10.92
N PHE A 366 -5.83 -20.64 10.44
CA PHE A 366 -5.84 -20.91 8.99
C PHE A 366 -7.12 -21.58 8.50
N VAL A 367 -7.80 -20.94 7.56
CA VAL A 367 -9.02 -21.39 6.92
C VAL A 367 -8.74 -21.65 5.44
N ASN A 368 -9.24 -22.76 4.90
CA ASN A 368 -9.12 -23.06 3.47
C ASN A 368 -10.41 -23.68 2.93
N ALA A 369 -10.59 -23.55 1.62
CA ALA A 369 -11.78 -23.98 0.92
C ALA A 369 -11.46 -24.46 -0.51
N SER A 370 -12.42 -25.18 -1.10
CA SER A 370 -12.36 -25.70 -2.48
C SER A 370 -11.09 -26.48 -2.82
N HIS A 371 -10.62 -27.36 -1.91
CA HIS A 371 -9.69 -28.43 -2.30
C HIS A 371 -10.32 -29.33 -3.36
N HIS A 372 -11.62 -29.61 -3.20
CA HIS A 372 -12.41 -30.35 -4.18
C HIS A 372 -13.15 -29.38 -5.11
N ALA A 373 -13.10 -29.67 -6.41
CA ALA A 373 -13.63 -28.79 -7.45
C ALA A 373 -15.15 -28.57 -7.39
N ARG A 374 -15.94 -29.63 -7.17
CA ARG A 374 -17.40 -29.54 -7.06
C ARG A 374 -17.90 -28.85 -5.79
N GLU A 375 -17.04 -28.72 -4.77
CA GLU A 375 -17.40 -28.21 -3.43
C GLU A 375 -17.15 -26.69 -3.34
N HIS A 376 -17.27 -25.99 -4.46
CA HIS A 376 -16.87 -24.59 -4.60
C HIS A 376 -17.77 -23.59 -3.89
N ILE A 377 -18.93 -24.02 -3.37
CA ILE A 377 -19.76 -23.23 -2.45
C ILE A 377 -18.98 -22.77 -1.22
N THR A 378 -17.94 -23.52 -0.84
CA THR A 378 -17.04 -23.18 0.26
C THR A 378 -16.21 -21.92 -0.04
N THR A 379 -15.93 -21.60 -1.33
CA THR A 379 -15.33 -20.30 -1.72
C THR A 379 -16.28 -19.15 -1.39
N ASN A 380 -17.57 -19.27 -1.75
CA ASN A 380 -18.58 -18.25 -1.47
C ASN A 380 -18.62 -17.94 0.02
N LEU A 381 -18.68 -19.01 0.82
CA LEU A 381 -18.74 -18.93 2.26
C LEU A 381 -17.55 -18.18 2.87
N VAL A 382 -16.32 -18.59 2.55
CA VAL A 382 -15.14 -17.97 3.19
C VAL A 382 -14.90 -16.55 2.69
N MET A 383 -15.27 -16.22 1.45
CA MET A 383 -15.23 -14.85 0.96
C MET A 383 -16.25 -13.97 1.68
N GLU A 384 -17.46 -14.47 1.94
CA GLU A 384 -18.47 -13.77 2.74
C GLU A 384 -18.03 -13.57 4.20
N MET A 385 -17.34 -14.56 4.80
CA MET A 385 -16.75 -14.42 6.13
C MET A 385 -15.74 -13.26 6.18
N ILE A 386 -14.87 -13.16 5.16
CA ILE A 386 -13.88 -12.08 5.08
C ILE A 386 -14.58 -10.72 5.02
N ASP A 387 -15.57 -10.58 4.13
CA ASP A 387 -16.35 -9.35 3.97
C ASP A 387 -17.07 -8.97 5.27
N THR A 388 -17.80 -9.92 5.87
CA THR A 388 -18.56 -9.69 7.10
C THR A 388 -17.65 -9.26 8.26
N TYR A 389 -16.52 -9.92 8.45
CA TYR A 389 -15.58 -9.58 9.51
C TYR A 389 -14.84 -8.27 9.26
N ALA A 390 -14.50 -7.96 8.00
CA ALA A 390 -13.89 -6.69 7.65
C ALA A 390 -14.86 -5.53 7.89
N PHE A 391 -16.12 -5.68 7.48
CA PHE A 391 -17.19 -4.73 7.73
C PHE A 391 -17.45 -4.53 9.23
N ALA A 392 -17.58 -5.62 9.99
CA ALA A 392 -17.79 -5.57 11.43
C ALA A 392 -16.61 -4.92 12.16
N TYR A 393 -15.37 -5.20 11.74
CA TYR A 393 -14.17 -4.54 12.27
C TYR A 393 -14.22 -3.03 12.04
N GLY A 394 -14.46 -2.61 10.80
CA GLY A 394 -14.56 -1.20 10.41
C GLY A 394 -15.56 -0.45 11.30
N ASN A 395 -16.74 -1.05 11.49
CA ASN A 395 -17.86 -0.44 12.21
C ASN A 395 -17.89 -0.71 13.72
N ASN A 396 -16.82 -1.26 14.32
CA ASN A 396 -16.74 -1.60 15.75
C ASN A 396 -17.86 -2.54 16.24
N GLN A 397 -18.38 -3.38 15.35
CA GLN A 397 -19.49 -4.28 15.66
C GLN A 397 -19.01 -5.50 16.46
N LYS A 398 -19.98 -6.10 17.16
CA LYS A 398 -19.85 -7.42 17.75
C LYS A 398 -20.51 -8.45 16.84
N ILE A 399 -19.96 -9.66 16.84
CA ILE A 399 -20.67 -10.85 16.35
C ILE A 399 -20.77 -11.78 17.54
N ASP A 400 -22.00 -12.18 17.86
CA ASP A 400 -22.36 -12.69 19.18
C ASP A 400 -21.86 -11.74 20.29
N ASN A 401 -21.14 -12.28 21.28
CA ASN A 401 -20.58 -11.52 22.40
C ASN A 401 -19.16 -11.00 22.13
N TYR A 402 -18.60 -11.22 20.94
CA TYR A 402 -17.20 -10.93 20.65
C TYR A 402 -17.03 -9.60 19.92
N SER A 403 -16.17 -8.72 20.45
CA SER A 403 -15.72 -7.53 19.72
C SER A 403 -14.81 -7.93 18.56
N ILE A 404 -15.28 -7.73 17.33
CA ILE A 404 -14.52 -8.11 16.13
C ILE A 404 -13.24 -7.28 16.00
N ARG A 405 -13.28 -6.00 16.40
CA ARG A 405 -12.08 -5.17 16.49
C ARG A 405 -11.04 -5.78 17.42
N LYS A 406 -11.39 -6.02 18.68
CA LYS A 406 -10.46 -6.59 19.67
C LYS A 406 -9.94 -7.97 19.22
N THR A 407 -10.79 -8.78 18.61
CA THR A 407 -10.42 -10.09 18.08
C THR A 407 -9.36 -9.97 16.98
N LEU A 408 -9.62 -9.16 15.95
CA LEU A 408 -8.71 -9.04 14.79
C LEU A 408 -7.49 -8.16 15.06
N ASP A 409 -7.52 -7.29 16.07
CA ASP A 409 -6.31 -6.60 16.55
C ASP A 409 -5.33 -7.59 17.20
N ASN A 410 -5.84 -8.69 17.77
CA ASN A 410 -5.06 -9.69 18.49
C ASN A 410 -4.76 -10.96 17.70
N THR A 411 -5.57 -11.25 16.68
CA THR A 411 -5.53 -12.46 15.86
C THR A 411 -5.63 -12.11 14.38
N SER A 412 -4.88 -12.78 13.53
CA SER A 412 -5.03 -12.76 12.08
C SER A 412 -5.58 -14.09 11.59
N ILE A 413 -6.62 -14.02 10.76
CA ILE A 413 -7.19 -15.18 10.09
C ILE A 413 -6.64 -15.21 8.68
N TRP A 414 -5.95 -16.27 8.33
CA TRP A 414 -5.52 -16.52 6.96
C TRP A 414 -6.55 -17.38 6.26
N PHE A 415 -6.94 -16.97 5.06
CA PHE A 415 -7.88 -17.69 4.21
C PHE A 415 -7.21 -18.07 2.89
N VAL A 416 -7.37 -19.32 2.44
CA VAL A 416 -7.16 -19.70 1.03
C VAL A 416 -8.51 -20.12 0.46
N PRO A 417 -9.24 -19.20 -0.22
CA PRO A 417 -10.62 -19.47 -0.61
C PRO A 417 -10.78 -20.55 -1.68
N MET A 418 -9.80 -20.67 -2.57
CA MET A 418 -9.86 -21.56 -3.71
C MET A 418 -8.51 -22.23 -3.91
N VAL A 419 -8.35 -23.41 -3.29
CA VAL A 419 -7.13 -24.22 -3.45
C VAL A 419 -7.04 -24.85 -4.84
N ASN A 420 -8.18 -25.19 -5.45
CA ASN A 420 -8.26 -25.84 -6.76
C ASN A 420 -8.92 -24.95 -7.84
N PRO A 421 -8.31 -23.81 -8.23
CA PRO A 421 -8.97 -22.87 -9.15
C PRO A 421 -9.23 -23.46 -10.54
N ASP A 422 -8.39 -24.39 -11.01
CA ASP A 422 -8.57 -25.03 -12.31
C ASP A 422 -9.75 -26.00 -12.29
N GLY A 423 -9.85 -26.85 -11.27
CA GLY A 423 -10.96 -27.78 -11.10
C GLY A 423 -12.29 -27.05 -10.88
N VAL A 424 -12.31 -26.00 -10.07
CA VAL A 424 -13.52 -25.16 -9.89
C VAL A 424 -13.96 -24.55 -11.23
N THR A 425 -13.00 -24.02 -12.01
CA THR A 425 -13.30 -23.48 -13.35
C THR A 425 -13.89 -24.56 -14.27
N LEU A 426 -13.35 -25.78 -14.25
CA LEU A 426 -13.85 -26.91 -15.03
C LEU A 426 -15.31 -27.24 -14.67
N VAL A 427 -15.63 -27.31 -13.38
CA VAL A 427 -16.99 -27.62 -12.91
C VAL A 427 -17.98 -26.51 -13.30
N GLN A 428 -17.60 -25.25 -13.13
CA GLN A 428 -18.51 -24.11 -13.36
C GLN A 428 -18.70 -23.79 -14.84
N LYS A 429 -17.65 -23.91 -15.66
CA LYS A 429 -17.63 -23.43 -17.06
C LYS A 429 -17.44 -24.54 -18.10
N GLY A 430 -17.20 -25.78 -17.67
CA GLY A 430 -17.01 -26.94 -18.54
C GLY A 430 -15.63 -27.02 -19.20
N TYR A 431 -15.40 -28.11 -19.93
CA TYR A 431 -14.09 -28.48 -20.49
C TYR A 431 -13.51 -27.49 -21.50
N LYS A 432 -14.31 -26.58 -22.06
CA LYS A 432 -13.82 -25.54 -22.99
C LYS A 432 -13.13 -24.37 -22.28
N ALA A 433 -13.33 -24.23 -20.97
CA ALA A 433 -12.75 -23.15 -20.18
C ALA A 433 -11.38 -23.51 -19.56
N VAL A 434 -10.85 -24.69 -19.87
CA VAL A 434 -9.56 -25.20 -19.38
C VAL A 434 -8.60 -25.40 -20.54
N LYS A 435 -7.29 -25.34 -20.28
CA LYS A 435 -6.24 -25.36 -21.30
C LYS A 435 -6.15 -26.70 -22.04
N ASN A 436 -6.41 -27.81 -21.36
CA ASN A 436 -6.33 -29.16 -21.95
C ASN A 436 -7.66 -29.90 -21.86
N SER A 437 -8.60 -29.50 -22.71
CA SER A 437 -9.92 -30.13 -22.86
C SER A 437 -9.87 -31.65 -23.09
N THR A 438 -8.93 -32.12 -23.92
CA THR A 438 -8.79 -33.53 -24.27
C THR A 438 -8.42 -34.38 -23.06
N LEU A 439 -7.53 -33.88 -22.20
CA LEU A 439 -7.13 -34.57 -20.97
C LEU A 439 -8.30 -34.74 -20.01
N VAL A 440 -9.05 -33.67 -19.71
CA VAL A 440 -10.15 -33.74 -18.75
C VAL A 440 -11.30 -34.61 -19.26
N LEU A 441 -11.59 -34.58 -20.56
CA LEU A 441 -12.56 -35.49 -21.19
C LEU A 441 -12.10 -36.95 -21.08
N LYS A 442 -10.81 -37.23 -21.33
CA LYS A 442 -10.26 -38.59 -21.17
C LYS A 442 -10.38 -39.09 -19.74
N ILE A 443 -10.01 -38.27 -18.75
CA ILE A 443 -10.12 -38.62 -17.33
C ILE A 443 -11.60 -38.82 -16.93
N ASN A 444 -12.52 -38.03 -17.50
CA ASN A 444 -13.96 -38.14 -17.25
C ASN A 444 -14.66 -39.18 -18.16
N ASN A 445 -13.92 -40.11 -18.78
CA ASN A 445 -14.44 -41.15 -19.64
C ASN A 445 -15.34 -40.63 -20.79
N GLY A 446 -14.95 -39.53 -21.42
CA GLY A 446 -15.66 -38.86 -22.52
C GLY A 446 -16.88 -38.03 -22.10
N LYS A 447 -17.28 -38.06 -20.82
CA LYS A 447 -18.45 -37.30 -20.34
C LYS A 447 -18.16 -35.79 -20.35
N LYS A 448 -19.12 -35.03 -20.86
CA LYS A 448 -19.07 -33.55 -20.91
C LYS A 448 -19.63 -32.89 -19.65
N ASP A 449 -20.36 -33.65 -18.81
CA ASP A 449 -20.79 -33.21 -17.50
C ASP A 449 -19.67 -33.43 -16.47
N PHE A 450 -19.25 -32.35 -15.83
CA PHE A 450 -18.20 -32.32 -14.82
C PHE A 450 -18.75 -32.04 -13.41
N SER A 451 -20.07 -32.03 -13.21
CA SER A 451 -20.71 -31.80 -11.90
C SER A 451 -20.12 -32.67 -10.78
N ALA A 452 -19.79 -33.92 -11.08
CA ALA A 452 -19.18 -34.85 -10.13
C ALA A 452 -17.67 -34.70 -9.93
N TRP A 453 -17.00 -33.83 -10.69
CA TRP A 453 -15.55 -33.69 -10.67
C TRP A 453 -15.06 -33.17 -9.32
N LYS A 454 -14.19 -33.95 -8.67
CA LYS A 454 -13.65 -33.68 -7.34
C LYS A 454 -12.18 -33.27 -7.39
N ALA A 455 -11.41 -33.87 -8.29
CA ALA A 455 -9.96 -33.72 -8.41
C ALA A 455 -9.50 -32.34 -8.93
N ASN A 456 -8.19 -32.10 -8.95
CA ASN A 456 -7.59 -31.02 -9.76
C ASN A 456 -7.67 -31.33 -11.26
N ILE A 457 -7.15 -30.44 -12.10
CA ILE A 457 -7.24 -30.58 -13.56
C ILE A 457 -6.52 -31.82 -14.12
N ARG A 458 -5.52 -32.35 -13.40
CA ARG A 458 -4.79 -33.57 -13.77
C ARG A 458 -5.44 -34.85 -13.23
N GLY A 459 -6.63 -34.74 -12.62
CA GLY A 459 -7.34 -35.88 -12.06
C GLY A 459 -6.72 -36.41 -10.77
N VAL A 460 -6.02 -35.57 -9.99
CA VAL A 460 -5.49 -35.89 -8.65
C VAL A 460 -6.36 -35.25 -7.58
N ASP A 461 -6.78 -36.02 -6.58
CA ASP A 461 -7.54 -35.53 -5.42
C ASP A 461 -6.60 -34.78 -4.47
N LEU A 462 -6.73 -33.45 -4.42
CA LEU A 462 -5.85 -32.59 -3.61
C LEU A 462 -5.94 -32.88 -2.11
N ASN A 463 -7.08 -33.37 -1.62
CA ASN A 463 -7.22 -33.76 -0.21
C ASN A 463 -6.76 -35.20 0.04
N ARG A 464 -5.92 -35.73 -0.85
CA ARG A 464 -5.16 -36.99 -0.70
C ARG A 464 -3.68 -36.80 -1.01
N GLN A 465 -3.20 -35.55 -1.06
CA GLN A 465 -1.83 -35.20 -1.44
C GLN A 465 -0.90 -34.93 -0.25
N TYR A 466 -1.42 -34.91 0.98
CA TYR A 466 -0.62 -34.61 2.17
C TYR A 466 -0.02 -35.86 2.77
N ASP A 467 1.18 -35.75 3.34
CA ASP A 467 1.92 -36.89 3.91
C ASP A 467 1.39 -37.27 5.30
N ALA A 468 0.15 -37.75 5.34
CA ALA A 468 -0.52 -38.24 6.53
C ALA A 468 -1.03 -39.65 6.26
N TYR A 469 -0.27 -40.67 6.68
CA TYR A 469 -0.60 -42.08 6.40
C TYR A 469 -0.87 -42.32 4.90
N TRP A 470 -0.13 -41.62 4.03
CA TRP A 470 -0.42 -41.56 2.59
C TRP A 470 -0.31 -42.92 1.88
N LYS A 471 0.58 -43.78 2.37
CA LYS A 471 0.79 -45.13 1.84
C LYS A 471 -0.46 -46.00 1.96
N THR A 472 -1.26 -45.82 3.02
CA THR A 472 -2.41 -46.67 3.38
C THR A 472 -3.76 -46.03 3.05
N ILE A 473 -3.79 -44.96 2.25
CA ILE A 473 -5.03 -44.33 1.76
C ILE A 473 -5.87 -45.37 1.00
N CYS A 474 -7.12 -45.55 1.42
CA CYS A 474 -8.06 -46.47 0.77
C CYS A 474 -8.68 -45.86 -0.51
N CYS A 475 -9.39 -46.70 -1.27
CA CYS A 475 -10.22 -46.27 -2.41
C CYS A 475 -9.49 -45.49 -3.51
N ASN A 476 -8.17 -45.69 -3.65
CA ASN A 476 -7.36 -45.08 -4.70
C ASN A 476 -7.56 -45.83 -6.03
N PRO A 477 -8.03 -45.18 -7.12
CA PRO A 477 -8.21 -45.81 -8.43
C PRO A 477 -6.91 -46.19 -9.14
N GLY A 478 -5.73 -45.84 -8.61
CA GLY A 478 -4.43 -46.21 -9.16
C GLY A 478 -3.97 -45.37 -10.36
N LYS A 479 -4.85 -44.55 -10.94
CA LYS A 479 -4.58 -43.67 -12.09
C LYS A 479 -5.40 -42.38 -12.00
N PRO A 480 -5.03 -41.31 -12.74
CA PRO A 480 -5.83 -40.09 -12.84
C PRO A 480 -7.32 -40.36 -13.06
N TRP A 481 -8.15 -39.76 -12.21
CA TRP A 481 -9.59 -39.98 -12.21
C TRP A 481 -10.33 -38.72 -11.73
N TYR A 482 -11.63 -38.63 -11.99
CA TYR A 482 -12.42 -37.47 -11.55
C TYR A 482 -12.48 -37.32 -10.01
N LYS A 483 -12.15 -38.39 -9.25
CA LYS A 483 -12.08 -38.40 -7.79
C LYS A 483 -11.07 -39.43 -7.25
N ASN A 484 -10.65 -39.23 -6.00
CA ASN A 484 -9.89 -40.16 -5.15
C ASN A 484 -8.49 -40.60 -5.60
N TYR A 485 -8.03 -40.29 -6.82
CA TYR A 485 -6.66 -40.60 -7.19
C TYR A 485 -5.69 -39.81 -6.33
N LYS A 486 -4.87 -40.52 -5.54
CA LYS A 486 -3.97 -39.88 -4.56
C LYS A 486 -2.71 -39.28 -5.16
N GLY A 487 -2.48 -39.42 -6.47
CA GLY A 487 -1.25 -39.01 -7.14
C GLY A 487 -0.12 -40.03 -7.04
N PRO A 488 1.02 -39.80 -7.73
CA PRO A 488 2.17 -40.70 -7.71
C PRO A 488 2.97 -40.67 -6.40
N ARG A 489 2.93 -39.56 -5.67
CA ARG A 489 3.58 -39.36 -4.36
C ARG A 489 2.91 -38.19 -3.61
N PRO A 490 3.10 -38.02 -2.29
CA PRO A 490 2.70 -36.81 -1.59
C PRO A 490 3.27 -35.56 -2.26
N TYR A 491 2.47 -34.50 -2.29
CA TYR A 491 2.82 -33.20 -2.85
C TYR A 491 3.37 -33.29 -4.29
N SER A 492 2.76 -34.11 -5.15
CA SER A 492 3.01 -34.12 -6.59
C SER A 492 2.33 -32.94 -7.30
N GLU A 493 1.24 -32.44 -6.73
CA GLU A 493 0.46 -31.33 -7.28
C GLU A 493 0.97 -29.98 -6.77
N PRO A 494 1.11 -28.96 -7.64
CA PRO A 494 1.60 -27.64 -7.25
C PRO A 494 0.65 -26.95 -6.25
N GLU A 495 -0.66 -27.20 -6.33
CA GLU A 495 -1.63 -26.67 -5.37
C GLU A 495 -1.37 -27.20 -3.95
N ALA A 496 -1.05 -28.50 -3.83
CA ALA A 496 -0.74 -29.13 -2.54
C ALA A 496 0.62 -28.68 -2.00
N GLN A 497 1.61 -28.44 -2.88
CA GLN A 497 2.90 -27.87 -2.51
C GLN A 497 2.73 -26.44 -1.96
N ALA A 498 1.95 -25.59 -2.64
CA ALA A 498 1.67 -24.23 -2.19
C ALA A 498 1.05 -24.21 -0.79
N MET A 499 0.06 -25.06 -0.54
CA MET A 499 -0.57 -25.19 0.78
C MET A 499 0.39 -25.68 1.86
N ARG A 500 1.22 -26.69 1.56
CA ARG A 500 2.24 -27.21 2.49
C ARG A 500 3.25 -26.13 2.85
N ASP A 501 3.83 -25.48 1.86
CA ASP A 501 4.93 -24.53 2.05
C ASP A 501 4.41 -23.28 2.78
N PHE A 502 3.21 -22.82 2.43
CA PHE A 502 2.54 -21.76 3.17
C PHE A 502 2.29 -22.13 4.64
N THR A 503 1.83 -23.34 4.91
CA THR A 503 1.58 -23.79 6.29
C THR A 503 2.86 -23.93 7.10
N LEU A 504 3.94 -24.44 6.50
CA LEU A 504 5.25 -24.58 7.17
C LEU A 504 5.91 -23.23 7.48
N ALA A 505 5.60 -22.19 6.71
CA ALA A 505 6.10 -20.83 6.93
C ALA A 505 5.37 -20.09 8.07
N HIS A 506 4.31 -20.67 8.65
CA HIS A 506 3.44 -20.02 9.62
C HIS A 506 3.28 -20.82 10.91
N ASN A 507 2.96 -20.13 12.01
CA ASN A 507 2.75 -20.73 13.33
C ASN A 507 1.25 -20.83 13.68
N PHE A 508 0.45 -21.43 12.80
CA PHE A 508 -1.01 -21.47 12.97
C PHE A 508 -1.44 -22.23 14.22
N LEU A 509 -2.29 -21.61 15.04
CA LEU A 509 -2.81 -22.21 16.27
C LEU A 509 -3.81 -23.34 16.01
N THR A 510 -4.49 -23.28 14.86
CA THR A 510 -5.54 -24.20 14.45
C THR A 510 -5.79 -24.08 12.95
N THR A 511 -6.47 -25.06 12.37
CA THR A 511 -6.95 -24.97 10.99
C THR A 511 -8.39 -25.46 10.80
N VAL A 512 -9.09 -24.84 9.84
CA VAL A 512 -10.41 -25.27 9.37
C VAL A 512 -10.35 -25.45 7.85
N SER A 513 -10.66 -26.66 7.39
CA SER A 513 -10.78 -26.99 5.97
C SER A 513 -12.25 -27.19 5.64
N TYR A 514 -12.82 -26.24 4.89
CA TYR A 514 -14.22 -26.29 4.47
C TYR A 514 -14.38 -27.16 3.22
N HIS A 515 -15.33 -28.07 3.31
CA HIS A 515 -15.76 -29.01 2.28
C HIS A 515 -17.29 -28.99 2.17
N SER A 516 -17.85 -29.71 1.20
CA SER A 516 -19.30 -29.97 1.16
C SER A 516 -19.57 -31.38 0.61
N SER A 517 -20.53 -32.15 1.11
CA SER A 517 -21.62 -31.74 2.00
C SER A 517 -21.99 -32.84 3.00
N GLY A 518 -22.74 -32.47 4.04
CA GLY A 518 -23.24 -33.41 5.04
C GLY A 518 -23.59 -32.81 6.39
N GLN A 519 -23.30 -31.54 6.65
CA GLN A 519 -23.46 -30.90 7.98
C GLN A 519 -22.74 -31.68 9.08
N ILE A 520 -21.47 -32.04 8.81
CA ILE A 520 -20.64 -32.84 9.70
C ILE A 520 -19.26 -32.22 9.92
N ILE A 521 -18.66 -32.53 11.07
CA ILE A 521 -17.34 -32.03 11.47
C ILE A 521 -16.43 -33.22 11.79
N TYR A 522 -15.36 -33.38 11.01
CA TYR A 522 -14.25 -34.27 11.32
C TYR A 522 -13.23 -33.52 12.16
N TRP A 523 -12.97 -34.01 13.37
CA TRP A 523 -12.12 -33.35 14.36
C TRP A 523 -10.95 -34.22 14.86
N HIS A 524 -10.97 -35.52 14.56
CA HIS A 524 -10.00 -36.48 15.06
C HIS A 524 -9.16 -37.12 13.95
N PHE A 525 -7.86 -37.32 14.22
CA PHE A 525 -6.97 -38.16 13.40
C PHE A 525 -5.67 -38.51 14.15
N HIS A 526 -5.54 -39.76 14.65
CA HIS A 526 -4.33 -40.29 15.33
C HIS A 526 -3.70 -39.37 16.41
N GLN A 527 -4.49 -38.51 17.05
CA GLN A 527 -4.04 -37.65 18.14
C GLN A 527 -3.76 -38.49 19.38
N SER A 528 -2.85 -38.02 20.25
CA SER A 528 -2.75 -38.55 21.62
C SER A 528 -4.05 -38.29 22.39
N LYS A 529 -4.23 -38.99 23.52
CA LYS A 529 -5.44 -38.84 24.35
C LYS A 529 -5.65 -37.39 24.79
N GLU A 530 -4.59 -36.70 25.20
CA GLU A 530 -4.64 -35.31 25.67
C GLU A 530 -4.99 -34.35 24.53
N GLN A 531 -4.40 -34.54 23.35
CA GLN A 531 -4.72 -33.76 22.15
C GLN A 531 -6.16 -34.00 21.71
N ALA A 532 -6.63 -35.25 21.69
CA ALA A 532 -8.00 -35.59 21.36
C ALA A 532 -8.99 -34.95 22.34
N GLN A 533 -8.69 -34.92 23.64
CA GLN A 533 -9.56 -34.27 24.62
C GLN A 533 -9.62 -32.74 24.46
N ARG A 534 -8.51 -32.09 24.10
CA ARG A 534 -8.49 -30.67 23.72
C ARG A 534 -9.33 -30.43 22.47
N ASP A 535 -9.09 -31.21 21.42
CA ASP A 535 -9.66 -31.01 20.09
C ASP A 535 -11.17 -31.34 20.09
N TYR A 536 -11.60 -32.33 20.87
CA TYR A 536 -13.01 -32.66 21.08
C TYR A 536 -13.81 -31.51 21.71
N ARG A 537 -13.23 -30.80 22.69
CA ARG A 537 -13.92 -29.66 23.33
C ARG A 537 -14.14 -28.51 22.36
N LEU A 538 -13.14 -28.22 21.53
CA LEU A 538 -13.26 -27.24 20.46
C LEU A 538 -14.29 -27.71 19.41
N ALA A 539 -14.24 -28.99 19.03
CA ALA A 539 -15.23 -29.58 18.13
C ALA A 539 -16.66 -29.48 18.67
N LEU A 540 -16.87 -29.69 19.98
CA LEU A 540 -18.17 -29.52 20.62
C LEU A 540 -18.66 -28.07 20.55
N MET A 541 -17.78 -27.08 20.69
CA MET A 541 -18.15 -25.68 20.51
C MET A 541 -18.57 -25.40 19.07
N LEU A 542 -17.80 -25.91 18.09
CA LEU A 542 -18.16 -25.83 16.67
C LEU A 542 -19.51 -26.48 16.39
N SER A 543 -19.71 -27.69 16.88
CA SER A 543 -20.95 -28.46 16.69
C SER A 543 -22.16 -27.76 17.29
N LYS A 544 -22.04 -27.19 18.50
CA LYS A 544 -23.14 -26.41 19.11
C LYS A 544 -23.48 -25.17 18.29
N LYS A 545 -22.46 -24.45 17.82
CA LYS A 545 -22.63 -23.19 17.08
C LYS A 545 -23.18 -23.42 15.66
N THR A 546 -22.74 -24.49 15.00
CA THR A 546 -23.15 -24.84 13.64
C THR A 546 -24.33 -25.79 13.55
N LYS A 547 -24.70 -26.42 14.67
CA LYS A 547 -25.64 -27.54 14.75
C LYS A 547 -25.20 -28.77 13.94
N TYR A 548 -23.94 -28.81 13.47
CA TYR A 548 -23.41 -29.92 12.67
C TYR A 548 -22.98 -31.07 13.57
N SER A 549 -23.13 -32.29 13.08
CA SER A 549 -22.81 -33.49 13.84
C SER A 549 -21.31 -33.77 13.86
N LEU A 550 -20.78 -34.17 15.01
CA LEU A 550 -19.38 -34.62 15.10
C LEU A 550 -19.25 -36.03 14.53
N VAL A 551 -18.29 -36.22 13.63
CA VAL A 551 -17.94 -37.57 13.14
C VAL A 551 -17.28 -38.35 14.28
N LYS A 552 -17.74 -39.58 14.50
CA LYS A 552 -17.14 -40.49 15.49
C LYS A 552 -15.74 -40.90 15.02
N PRO A 553 -14.71 -40.87 15.88
CA PRO A 553 -13.39 -41.38 15.54
C PRO A 553 -13.43 -42.83 15.06
N GLU A 554 -12.81 -43.08 13.92
CA GLU A 554 -12.60 -44.43 13.40
C GLU A 554 -11.31 -45.03 13.95
N LYS A 555 -11.25 -46.37 14.05
CA LYS A 555 -10.04 -47.08 14.50
C LYS A 555 -8.88 -46.92 13.52
N ASN A 556 -9.18 -46.97 12.22
CA ASN A 556 -8.21 -46.91 11.11
C ASN A 556 -8.66 -45.88 10.06
N PRO A 557 -8.66 -44.57 10.38
CA PRO A 557 -9.14 -43.55 9.44
C PRO A 557 -8.22 -43.47 8.21
N SER A 558 -8.80 -43.27 7.03
CA SER A 558 -8.01 -42.98 5.82
C SER A 558 -7.39 -41.58 5.94
N GLY A 559 -6.06 -41.49 5.81
CA GLY A 559 -5.35 -40.22 5.81
C GLY A 559 -5.28 -39.53 4.45
N GLY A 560 -4.25 -38.71 4.28
CA GLY A 560 -3.94 -37.95 3.06
C GLY A 560 -4.53 -36.55 3.02
N GLY A 561 -5.45 -36.22 3.93
CA GLY A 561 -6.12 -34.93 4.00
C GLY A 561 -5.24 -33.83 4.59
N TYR A 562 -5.56 -32.57 4.23
CA TYR A 562 -4.86 -31.39 4.74
C TYR A 562 -4.93 -31.32 6.27
N LYS A 563 -6.14 -31.45 6.84
CA LYS A 563 -6.38 -31.44 8.29
C LYS A 563 -5.61 -32.55 9.00
N ASP A 564 -5.58 -33.74 8.42
CA ASP A 564 -4.90 -34.91 9.01
C ASP A 564 -3.40 -34.64 9.12
N TRP A 565 -2.79 -34.16 8.05
CA TRP A 565 -1.39 -33.74 8.03
C TRP A 565 -1.11 -32.63 9.04
N PHE A 566 -1.96 -31.62 9.14
CA PHE A 566 -1.79 -30.54 10.11
C PHE A 566 -1.78 -31.07 11.55
N VAL A 567 -2.75 -31.92 11.90
CA VAL A 567 -2.89 -32.48 13.24
C VAL A 567 -1.68 -33.36 13.59
N ILE A 568 -1.21 -34.22 12.70
CA ILE A 568 -0.06 -35.09 13.00
C ILE A 568 1.26 -34.32 13.04
N GLN A 569 1.44 -33.33 12.16
CA GLN A 569 2.69 -32.61 12.01
C GLN A 569 2.88 -31.59 13.13
N PHE A 570 1.83 -30.81 13.42
CA PHE A 570 1.92 -29.69 14.35
C PHE A 570 1.33 -30.00 15.73
N LYS A 571 0.66 -31.15 15.91
CA LYS A 571 0.02 -31.57 17.18
C LYS A 571 -1.00 -30.56 17.72
N ARG A 572 -1.59 -29.78 16.81
CA ARG A 572 -2.56 -28.70 17.05
C ARG A 572 -3.95 -29.07 16.53
N PRO A 573 -5.02 -28.44 17.06
CA PRO A 573 -6.39 -28.72 16.62
C PRO A 573 -6.56 -28.42 15.13
N GLY A 574 -7.30 -29.28 14.44
CA GLY A 574 -7.67 -29.11 13.04
C GLY A 574 -9.02 -29.73 12.75
N PHE A 575 -9.82 -29.07 11.91
CA PHE A 575 -11.18 -29.47 11.60
C PHE A 575 -11.42 -29.52 10.10
N THR A 576 -12.12 -30.56 9.64
CA THR A 576 -12.76 -30.57 8.31
C THR A 576 -14.25 -30.41 8.53
N ILE A 577 -14.85 -29.38 7.94
CA ILE A 577 -16.27 -29.05 8.09
C ILE A 577 -16.96 -29.24 6.73
N GLU A 578 -17.87 -30.20 6.65
CA GLU A 578 -18.71 -30.45 5.48
C GLU A 578 -20.00 -29.63 5.60
N VAL A 579 -20.10 -28.54 4.83
CA VAL A 579 -21.21 -27.60 4.89
C VAL A 579 -22.40 -28.07 4.05
N ALA A 580 -23.59 -27.54 4.37
CA ALA A 580 -24.85 -27.85 3.70
C ALA A 580 -25.31 -29.33 3.82
N PRO A 581 -26.61 -29.62 3.66
CA PRO A 581 -27.12 -30.99 3.63
C PRO A 581 -26.44 -31.81 2.52
N TYR A 582 -26.36 -33.12 2.71
CA TYR A 582 -25.77 -34.01 1.70
C TYR A 582 -26.55 -33.97 0.38
N VAL A 583 -25.88 -33.59 -0.71
CA VAL A 583 -26.50 -33.50 -2.07
C VAL A 583 -25.97 -34.54 -3.06
N GLY A 584 -25.08 -35.44 -2.64
CA GLY A 584 -24.45 -36.43 -3.52
C GLY A 584 -23.19 -35.91 -4.23
N GLU A 585 -22.83 -36.55 -5.34
CA GLU A 585 -21.64 -36.22 -6.13
C GLU A 585 -21.88 -35.04 -7.09
N CYS A 586 -22.31 -33.89 -6.57
CA CYS A 586 -22.56 -32.70 -7.37
C CYS A 586 -22.31 -31.40 -6.56
N PRO A 587 -22.28 -30.23 -7.21
CA PRO A 587 -22.20 -28.97 -6.50
C PRO A 587 -23.46 -28.71 -5.67
N VAL A 588 -23.27 -28.19 -4.45
CA VAL A 588 -24.39 -27.77 -3.61
C VAL A 588 -25.14 -26.61 -4.28
N PRO A 589 -26.48 -26.67 -4.39
CA PRO A 589 -27.29 -25.56 -4.89
C PRO A 589 -27.11 -24.27 -4.08
N LEU A 590 -27.12 -23.11 -4.76
CA LEU A 590 -26.98 -21.79 -4.12
C LEU A 590 -28.09 -21.48 -3.12
N THR A 591 -29.24 -22.17 -3.18
CA THR A 591 -30.33 -22.05 -2.20
C THR A 591 -29.91 -22.42 -0.78
N HIS A 592 -28.78 -23.13 -0.61
CA HIS A 592 -28.19 -23.44 0.70
C HIS A 592 -27.28 -22.33 1.24
N ILE A 593 -27.07 -21.24 0.49
CA ILE A 593 -26.47 -20.01 1.01
C ILE A 593 -27.63 -19.13 1.49
N SER A 594 -27.85 -19.03 2.80
CA SER A 594 -28.97 -18.28 3.39
C SER A 594 -28.75 -16.75 3.35
N HIS A 595 -29.84 -16.00 3.15
CA HIS A 595 -29.90 -14.54 2.98
C HIS A 595 -29.45 -13.76 4.25
N PRO A 596 -28.96 -12.51 4.17
CA PRO A 596 -28.36 -11.78 5.32
C PRO A 596 -29.31 -11.38 6.46
N LEU A 597 -30.59 -11.74 6.38
CA LEU A 597 -31.63 -11.41 7.37
C LEU A 597 -32.01 -12.61 8.25
N ASP A 598 -31.31 -13.74 8.12
CA ASP A 598 -31.53 -14.86 9.01
C ASP A 598 -30.75 -14.62 10.33
N GLU A 599 -31.46 -14.09 11.33
CA GLU A 599 -30.97 -13.82 12.69
C GLU A 599 -30.45 -15.11 13.37
N ASN A 600 -30.67 -16.27 12.75
CA ASN A 600 -30.21 -17.59 13.15
C ASN A 600 -28.93 -18.07 12.45
N ARG A 601 -28.21 -17.23 11.68
CA ARG A 601 -26.93 -17.63 11.05
C ARG A 601 -25.79 -17.72 12.07
N GLU A 602 -25.91 -18.68 12.96
CA GLU A 602 -24.85 -19.09 13.88
C GLU A 602 -23.78 -19.94 13.18
N ASP A 603 -24.05 -20.41 11.96
CA ASP A 603 -23.39 -21.59 11.38
C ASP A 603 -21.91 -21.45 10.99
N PHE A 604 -21.30 -20.27 11.11
CA PHE A 604 -20.02 -20.02 10.44
C PHE A 604 -19.02 -19.16 11.20
N PHE A 605 -19.41 -18.61 12.35
CA PHE A 605 -18.55 -17.70 13.10
C PHE A 605 -18.02 -18.37 14.36
N VAL A 606 -16.74 -18.72 14.31
CA VAL A 606 -16.06 -19.34 15.45
C VAL A 606 -14.85 -18.47 15.78
N PRO A 607 -15.01 -17.51 16.69
CA PRO A 607 -13.86 -16.86 17.29
C PRO A 607 -13.16 -17.90 18.18
N MET A 608 -12.21 -18.65 17.61
CA MET A 608 -11.22 -19.43 18.39
C MET A 608 -10.20 -18.51 19.07
N SER A 609 -10.33 -17.20 18.91
CA SER A 609 -9.48 -16.20 19.53
C SER A 609 -9.91 -15.89 20.96
N ASN A 610 -9.12 -16.43 21.89
CA ASN A 610 -8.70 -15.83 23.17
C ASN A 610 -9.44 -16.22 24.46
N GLU A 611 -10.65 -16.80 24.44
CA GLU A 611 -11.37 -17.13 25.70
C GLU A 611 -11.93 -18.56 25.83
N SER A 612 -11.85 -19.40 24.80
CA SER A 612 -12.36 -20.77 24.81
C SER A 612 -11.48 -21.80 25.54
N LEU A 613 -10.46 -21.33 26.27
CA LEU A 613 -9.51 -22.16 27.03
C LEU A 613 -9.57 -21.77 28.52
N THR A 614 -9.80 -22.75 29.38
CA THR A 614 -9.91 -22.58 30.84
C THR A 614 -8.61 -22.02 31.44
N HIS A 615 -8.68 -21.44 32.66
CA HIS A 615 -7.51 -20.90 33.35
C HIS A 615 -6.38 -21.94 33.56
N LYS A 616 -6.70 -23.24 33.57
CA LYS A 616 -5.73 -24.36 33.57
C LYS A 616 -5.09 -24.60 32.19
N GLU A 617 -5.80 -24.39 31.08
CA GLU A 617 -5.24 -24.47 29.71
C GLU A 617 -4.31 -23.30 29.36
N ARG A 618 -4.46 -22.14 30.02
CA ARG A 618 -3.54 -21.00 29.88
C ARG A 618 -2.11 -21.32 30.33
N LYS A 619 -1.91 -22.34 31.15
CA LYS A 619 -0.59 -22.80 31.62
C LYS A 619 0.08 -23.86 30.75
N GLY A 620 -0.56 -24.34 29.67
CA GLY A 620 -0.03 -25.41 28.80
C GLY A 620 0.34 -25.01 27.37
N VAL A 621 0.11 -23.75 26.97
CA VAL A 621 0.37 -23.25 25.60
C VAL A 621 1.38 -22.09 25.57
N PHE A 622 2.04 -21.81 26.71
CA PHE A 622 2.96 -20.66 26.84
C PHE A 622 4.41 -21.00 27.21
N HIS A 623 4.84 -22.27 27.11
CA HIS A 623 6.27 -22.64 27.16
C HIS A 623 6.66 -23.75 26.17
N LEU A 624 6.31 -23.58 24.88
CA LEU A 624 7.13 -24.01 23.74
C LEU A 624 6.93 -23.04 22.58
#